data_AF-A0A536QWI4-F1
#
_entry.id   AF-A0A536QWI4-F1
#
_cell.length_a   1.000
_cell.length_b   1.000
_cell.length_c   1.000
_cell.angle_alpha   90.00
_cell.angle_beta   90.00
_cell.angle_gamma   90.00
#
_symmetry.space_group_name_H-M   'P 1'
#
loop_
_entity.id
_entity.type
_entity.pdbx_description
1 polymer ?
#
loop_
_entity_poly.entity_id
_entity_poly.type
_entity_poly.pdbx_seq_one_letter_code
_entity_poly.pdbx_strand_id
1 'polypeptide(L)'
;MARRHWEFALEDGQHVVDLVHGYFLGTRTFVVDGAKTVQRPMPFTDHSGEYPFPFPGHDARLRITTNGLTYFHDIVIDGRSIATDAFPAAVARPRIGSPGTQRKTGLILLVLLIAFTGFVAKGAYDEYRYHTTSATAVGIVVEKRVVSGRYGPSYYLTYAFVDQAGVIRTDEGDVPRQTYDQARSGSRYTIQYLPDEPTLSRVLGKDDTLPIAGLLALGVAGLGYSAYLALSGHRRLKAMTRIAAAGQPVMATVTRVKAGTFPRVGKTARVEYAYDDAFGRRRKGRGPLMYPSEGTKYTVGGPVRVLIDPDHPGDSVLV
;
A
#
# COMPACT_ATOMS: atom_id res chain seq x y z
N MET A 1 -14.05 10.09 -11.68
CA MET A 1 -14.11 9.94 -13.15
C MET A 1 -13.39 11.13 -13.74
N ALA A 2 -12.51 10.95 -14.73
CA ALA A 2 -11.87 12.08 -15.41
C ALA A 2 -12.50 12.31 -16.77
N ARG A 3 -12.64 13.59 -17.15
CA ARG A 3 -12.97 14.03 -18.49
C ARG A 3 -11.78 14.80 -19.05
N ARG A 4 -11.43 14.52 -20.29
CA ARG A 4 -10.39 15.21 -21.04
C ARG A 4 -10.91 15.51 -22.43
N HIS A 5 -10.42 16.60 -22.98
CA HIS A 5 -10.83 17.15 -24.25
C HIS A 5 -9.57 17.68 -24.95
N TRP A 6 -9.41 17.34 -26.22
CA TRP A 6 -8.33 17.79 -27.07
C TRP A 6 -8.91 18.25 -28.39
N GLU A 7 -8.43 19.40 -28.87
CA GLU A 7 -8.69 19.93 -30.21
C GLU A 7 -7.34 20.14 -30.88
N PHE A 8 -7.19 19.65 -32.12
CA PHE A 8 -5.93 19.76 -32.86
C PHE A 8 -6.18 19.63 -34.37
N ALA A 9 -5.21 20.12 -35.15
CA ALA A 9 -5.23 20.04 -36.60
C ALA A 9 -4.31 18.93 -37.10
N LEU A 10 -4.78 18.18 -38.09
CA LEU A 10 -3.99 17.24 -38.89
C LEU A 10 -4.09 17.62 -40.37
N GLU A 11 -3.44 16.85 -41.24
CA GLU A 11 -3.45 17.09 -42.70
C GLU A 11 -4.85 16.99 -43.31
N ASP A 12 -5.75 16.22 -42.70
CA ASP A 12 -7.13 15.97 -43.14
C ASP A 12 -8.17 16.90 -42.49
N GLY A 13 -7.79 17.72 -41.49
CA GLY A 13 -8.68 18.73 -40.94
C GLY A 13 -8.48 19.07 -39.46
N GLN A 14 -9.49 19.71 -38.88
CA GLN A 14 -9.59 19.95 -37.43
C GLN A 14 -10.34 18.79 -36.79
N HIS A 15 -9.79 18.27 -35.69
CA HIS A 15 -10.32 17.10 -35.00
C HIS A 15 -10.55 17.39 -33.53
N VAL A 16 -11.55 16.71 -32.98
CA VAL A 16 -11.92 16.79 -31.57
C VAL A 16 -11.96 15.40 -30.96
N VAL A 17 -11.24 15.22 -29.86
CA VAL A 17 -11.25 13.98 -29.08
C VAL A 17 -11.66 14.24 -27.65
N ASP A 18 -12.74 13.61 -27.20
CA ASP A 18 -13.15 13.54 -25.81
C ASP A 18 -12.84 12.17 -25.19
N LEU A 19 -12.32 12.18 -23.96
CA LEU A 19 -12.10 10.99 -23.15
C LEU A 19 -12.87 11.10 -21.84
N VAL A 20 -13.63 10.06 -21.52
CA VAL A 20 -14.11 9.79 -20.17
C VAL A 20 -13.42 8.55 -19.60
N HIS A 21 -12.61 8.73 -18.57
CA HIS A 21 -11.86 7.66 -17.91
C HIS A 21 -12.41 7.34 -16.51
N GLY A 22 -12.87 6.09 -16.34
CA GLY A 22 -13.35 5.55 -15.07
C GLY A 22 -12.23 4.88 -14.26
N TYR A 23 -11.54 5.64 -13.40
CA TYR A 23 -10.38 5.19 -12.61
C TYR A 23 -10.50 3.90 -11.79
N PHE A 24 -11.71 3.42 -11.51
CA PHE A 24 -11.92 2.18 -10.76
C PHE A 24 -12.23 1.01 -11.69
N LEU A 25 -13.05 1.25 -12.70
CA LEU A 25 -13.48 0.23 -13.66
C LEU A 25 -12.50 0.07 -14.84
N GLY A 26 -11.58 1.03 -15.04
CA GLY A 26 -10.66 1.08 -16.17
C GLY A 26 -11.35 1.46 -17.49
N THR A 27 -12.67 1.66 -17.48
CA THR A 27 -13.47 2.01 -18.65
C THR A 27 -12.99 3.33 -19.27
N ARG A 28 -12.79 3.32 -20.59
CA ARG A 28 -12.45 4.50 -21.38
C ARG A 28 -13.50 4.66 -22.46
N THR A 29 -14.16 5.80 -22.43
CA THR A 29 -15.09 6.19 -23.49
C THR A 29 -14.43 7.30 -24.29
N PHE A 30 -14.17 7.03 -25.56
CA PHE A 30 -13.67 7.99 -26.53
C PHE A 30 -14.85 8.53 -27.35
N VAL A 31 -14.84 9.81 -27.66
CA VAL A 31 -15.64 10.40 -28.73
C VAL A 31 -14.66 11.12 -29.65
N VAL A 32 -14.53 10.66 -30.88
CA VAL A 32 -13.60 11.20 -31.88
C VAL A 32 -14.45 11.72 -33.02
N ASP A 33 -14.45 13.04 -33.24
CA ASP A 33 -15.28 13.71 -34.26
C ASP A 33 -16.76 13.28 -34.20
N GLY A 34 -17.29 13.13 -32.97
CA GLY A 34 -18.66 12.67 -32.71
C GLY A 34 -18.85 11.14 -32.69
N ALA A 35 -17.89 10.36 -33.17
CA ALA A 35 -17.96 8.89 -33.15
C ALA A 35 -17.52 8.32 -31.80
N LYS A 36 -18.41 7.58 -31.14
CA LYS A 36 -18.17 7.05 -29.78
C LYS A 36 -17.62 5.63 -29.78
N THR A 37 -16.51 5.42 -29.08
CA THR A 37 -15.93 4.10 -28.81
C THR A 37 -15.81 3.86 -27.30
N VAL A 38 -16.10 2.65 -26.82
CA VAL A 38 -15.97 2.30 -25.40
C VAL A 38 -15.06 1.09 -25.23
N GLN A 39 -13.97 1.27 -24.47
CA GLN A 39 -13.11 0.19 -24.00
C GLN A 39 -13.51 -0.18 -22.58
N ARG A 40 -13.82 -1.46 -22.35
CA ARG A 40 -14.23 -2.00 -21.04
C ARG A 40 -13.23 -3.07 -20.56
N PRO A 41 -12.06 -2.68 -20.03
CA PRO A 41 -11.15 -3.62 -19.40
C PRO A 41 -11.74 -4.13 -18.07
N MET A 42 -11.10 -5.15 -17.48
CA MET A 42 -11.50 -5.67 -16.16
C MET A 42 -11.28 -4.60 -15.08
N PRO A 43 -12.20 -4.47 -14.10
CA PRO A 43 -12.04 -3.52 -12.99
C PRO A 43 -10.69 -3.67 -12.29
N PHE A 44 -10.10 -2.54 -11.86
CA PHE A 44 -8.78 -2.47 -11.21
C PHE A 44 -7.59 -2.96 -12.05
N THR A 45 -7.84 -3.40 -13.28
CA THR A 45 -6.81 -3.68 -14.27
C THR A 45 -6.76 -2.51 -15.26
N ASP A 46 -5.59 -2.28 -15.86
CA ASP A 46 -5.44 -1.37 -16.98
C ASP A 46 -5.69 0.13 -16.67
N HIS A 47 -4.93 0.73 -15.77
CA HIS A 47 -5.08 2.16 -15.42
C HIS A 47 -3.94 3.05 -15.93
N SER A 48 -2.93 2.43 -16.54
CA SER A 48 -1.80 3.12 -17.17
C SER A 48 -1.13 2.22 -18.22
N GLY A 49 -0.65 2.83 -19.29
CA GLY A 49 -0.18 2.16 -20.50
C GLY A 49 -0.55 2.96 -21.75
N GLU A 50 -0.42 2.31 -22.91
CA GLU A 50 -0.86 2.84 -24.20
C GLU A 50 -2.06 2.02 -24.70
N TYR A 51 -3.08 2.72 -25.16
CA TYR A 51 -4.37 2.15 -25.53
C TYR A 51 -4.75 2.62 -26.92
N PRO A 52 -4.62 1.77 -27.96
CA PRO A 52 -5.05 2.13 -29.29
C PRO A 52 -6.55 2.39 -29.30
N PHE A 53 -7.00 3.39 -30.06
CA PHE A 53 -8.42 3.64 -30.29
C PHE A 53 -8.66 3.92 -31.78
N PRO A 54 -9.86 3.62 -32.31
CA PRO A 54 -10.15 3.86 -33.71
C PRO A 54 -10.09 5.35 -34.04
N PHE A 55 -9.26 5.71 -35.01
CA PHE A 55 -9.23 7.03 -35.63
C PHE A 55 -8.90 6.84 -37.12
N PRO A 56 -9.83 7.12 -38.05
CA PRO A 56 -9.64 6.83 -39.46
C PRO A 56 -8.38 7.49 -40.01
N GLY A 57 -7.56 6.76 -40.77
CA GLY A 57 -6.36 7.31 -41.41
C GLY A 57 -5.11 7.40 -40.52
N HIS A 58 -5.23 7.19 -39.20
CA HIS A 58 -4.15 7.48 -38.24
C HIS A 58 -3.92 6.33 -37.22
N ASP A 59 -2.67 6.11 -36.79
CA ASP A 59 -2.38 5.26 -35.60
C ASP A 59 -2.57 6.10 -34.34
N ALA A 60 -3.76 6.02 -33.75
CA ALA A 60 -4.14 6.78 -32.58
C ALA A 60 -4.10 5.95 -31.29
N ARG A 61 -3.43 6.48 -30.26
CA ARG A 61 -3.27 5.83 -28.96
C ARG A 61 -3.48 6.81 -27.83
N LEU A 62 -4.28 6.42 -26.86
CA LEU A 62 -4.33 7.08 -25.57
C LEU A 62 -3.19 6.56 -24.71
N ARG A 63 -2.32 7.48 -24.30
CA ARG A 63 -1.28 7.22 -23.33
C ARG A 63 -1.73 7.69 -21.96
N ILE A 64 -1.77 6.76 -21.00
CA ILE A 64 -2.07 7.04 -19.61
C ILE A 64 -0.84 6.73 -18.75
N THR A 65 -0.33 7.71 -18.04
CA THR A 65 0.73 7.50 -17.03
C THR A 65 0.20 7.82 -15.64
N THR A 66 0.82 7.24 -14.61
CA THR A 66 0.41 7.49 -13.22
C THR A 66 1.60 7.56 -12.28
N ASN A 67 1.51 8.44 -11.29
CA ASN A 67 2.42 8.44 -10.14
C ASN A 67 1.90 7.57 -8.97
N GLY A 68 0.76 6.88 -9.17
CA GLY A 68 0.05 6.08 -8.16
C GLY A 68 -1.09 6.81 -7.45
N LEU A 69 -1.21 8.13 -7.63
CA LEU A 69 -2.27 8.98 -7.06
C LEU A 69 -3.04 9.75 -8.14
N THR A 70 -2.32 10.25 -9.14
CA THR A 70 -2.84 11.06 -10.24
C THR A 70 -2.55 10.37 -11.57
N TYR A 71 -3.48 10.49 -12.50
CA TYR A 71 -3.33 10.00 -13.87
C TYR A 71 -3.12 11.17 -14.82
N PHE A 72 -2.17 11.01 -15.72
CA PHE A 72 -1.88 11.95 -16.80
C PHE A 72 -2.26 11.28 -18.12
N HIS A 73 -2.89 12.06 -18.99
CA HIS A 73 -3.44 11.61 -20.26
C HIS A 73 -2.77 12.38 -21.39
N ASP A 74 -2.38 11.66 -22.43
CA ASP A 74 -1.85 12.23 -23.66
C ASP A 74 -2.39 11.43 -24.85
N ILE A 75 -2.67 12.12 -25.96
CA ILE A 75 -3.04 11.47 -27.22
C ILE A 75 -1.80 11.42 -28.09
N VAL A 76 -1.49 10.23 -28.59
CA VAL A 76 -0.41 10.01 -29.55
C VAL A 76 -1.05 9.64 -30.88
N ILE A 77 -0.78 10.43 -31.93
CA ILE A 77 -1.23 10.20 -33.30
C ILE A 77 0.01 10.09 -34.18
N ASP A 78 0.09 9.00 -34.94
CA ASP A 78 1.21 8.70 -35.85
C ASP A 78 2.59 8.84 -35.18
N GLY A 79 2.63 8.45 -33.91
CA GLY A 79 3.82 8.50 -33.08
C GLY A 79 4.16 9.87 -32.51
N ARG A 80 3.32 10.91 -32.67
CA ARG A 80 3.51 12.25 -32.09
C ARG A 80 2.49 12.54 -31.00
N SER A 81 2.94 13.15 -29.91
CA SER A 81 2.10 13.65 -28.83
C SER A 81 1.39 14.92 -29.25
N ILE A 82 0.06 14.95 -29.17
CA ILE A 82 -0.72 16.15 -29.47
C ILE A 82 -0.43 17.28 -28.48
N ALA A 83 -0.13 16.96 -27.22
CA ALA A 83 0.14 17.98 -26.21
C ALA A 83 1.49 18.70 -26.40
N THR A 84 2.44 18.10 -27.13
CA THR A 84 3.81 18.61 -27.23
C THR A 84 4.36 18.71 -28.66
N ASP A 85 3.63 18.19 -29.66
CA ASP A 85 4.06 18.04 -31.06
C ASP A 85 5.45 17.37 -31.22
N ALA A 86 5.82 16.54 -30.25
CA ALA A 86 7.06 15.80 -30.24
C ALA A 86 6.77 14.29 -30.23
N PHE A 87 7.75 13.49 -30.64
CA PHE A 87 7.72 12.06 -30.32
C PHE A 87 7.57 11.91 -28.80
N PRO A 88 6.53 11.22 -28.30
CA PRO A 88 6.31 11.09 -26.88
C PRO A 88 7.56 10.48 -26.25
N ALA A 89 8.15 11.16 -25.26
CA ALA A 89 9.23 10.58 -24.45
C ALA A 89 8.80 9.19 -23.95
N ALA A 90 9.66 8.18 -23.84
CA ALA A 90 9.25 6.83 -23.44
C ALA A 90 8.31 6.84 -22.21
N VAL A 91 7.27 5.97 -22.20
CA VAL A 91 6.30 5.92 -21.09
C VAL A 91 7.04 5.76 -19.77
N ALA A 92 6.95 6.77 -18.91
CA ALA A 92 7.67 6.77 -17.64
C ALA A 92 7.24 5.52 -16.84
N ARG A 93 8.20 4.62 -16.61
CA ARG A 93 7.98 3.34 -15.94
C ARG A 93 7.17 3.53 -14.64
N PRO A 94 6.27 2.61 -14.28
CA PRO A 94 5.48 2.73 -13.07
C PRO A 94 6.38 3.00 -11.86
N ARG A 95 6.10 4.06 -11.10
CA ARG A 95 6.88 4.39 -9.89
C ARG A 95 6.71 3.36 -8.78
N ILE A 96 5.68 2.50 -8.88
CA ILE A 96 5.36 1.45 -7.92
C ILE A 96 6.34 0.29 -8.05
N GLY A 97 6.81 -0.23 -6.91
CA GLY A 97 7.83 -1.28 -6.86
C GLY A 97 9.25 -0.82 -7.16
N SER A 98 9.47 0.48 -7.38
CA SER A 98 10.83 1.05 -7.43
C SER A 98 11.49 0.99 -6.05
N PRO A 99 12.83 0.91 -5.96
CA PRO A 99 13.55 0.97 -4.70
C PRO A 99 13.23 2.20 -3.84
N GLY A 100 13.02 3.36 -4.50
CA GLY A 100 12.64 4.60 -3.82
C GLY A 100 11.26 4.53 -3.19
N THR A 101 10.26 4.02 -3.92
CA THR A 101 8.91 3.80 -3.38
C THR A 101 8.93 2.77 -2.26
N GLN A 102 9.66 1.66 -2.42
CA GLN A 102 9.82 0.64 -1.38
C GLN A 102 10.37 1.23 -0.08
N ARG A 103 11.42 2.07 -0.18
CA ARG A 103 12.01 2.74 0.98
C ARG A 103 11.01 3.67 1.66
N LYS A 104 10.33 4.53 0.89
CA LYS A 104 9.34 5.48 1.42
C LYS A 104 8.18 4.76 2.11
N THR A 105 7.63 3.73 1.48
CA THR A 105 6.56 2.91 2.07
C THR A 105 7.02 2.25 3.37
N GLY A 106 8.24 1.70 3.40
CA GLY A 106 8.81 1.13 4.63
C GLY A 106 8.89 2.15 5.76
N LEU A 107 9.38 3.37 5.50
CA LEU A 107 9.48 4.43 6.51
C LEU A 107 8.12 4.90 7.02
N ILE A 108 7.15 5.10 6.12
CA ILE A 108 5.79 5.51 6.51
C ILE A 108 5.13 4.45 7.40
N LEU A 109 5.20 3.17 6.98
CA LEU A 109 4.67 2.07 7.78
C LEU A 109 5.36 1.96 9.13
N LEU A 110 6.68 2.14 9.18
CA LEU A 110 7.45 2.08 10.42
C LEU A 110 6.95 3.11 11.44
N VAL A 111 6.76 4.38 11.03
CA VAL A 111 6.26 5.44 11.92
C VAL A 111 4.86 5.11 12.45
N LEU A 112 3.95 4.71 11.56
CA LEU A 112 2.58 4.34 11.95
C LEU A 112 2.56 3.15 12.91
N LEU A 113 3.40 2.15 12.66
CA LEU A 113 3.48 0.95 13.49
C LEU A 113 4.19 1.19 14.82
N ILE A 114 5.12 2.15 14.92
CA ILE A 114 5.71 2.55 16.21
C ILE A 114 4.61 3.13 17.11
N ALA A 115 3.81 4.05 16.58
CA ALA A 115 2.70 4.66 17.34
C ALA A 115 1.67 3.60 17.76
N PHE A 116 1.25 2.74 16.83
CA PHE A 116 0.32 1.64 17.11
C PHE A 116 0.88 0.67 18.17
N THR A 117 2.13 0.21 18.00
CA THR A 117 2.74 -0.76 18.93
C THR A 117 2.95 -0.13 20.30
N GLY A 118 3.30 1.16 20.39
CA GLY A 118 3.41 1.88 21.65
C GLY A 118 2.07 1.96 22.40
N PHE A 119 0.97 2.22 21.68
CA PHE A 119 -0.38 2.20 22.26
C PHE A 119 -0.75 0.81 22.80
N VAL A 120 -0.50 -0.26 22.03
CA VAL A 120 -0.77 -1.64 22.48
C VAL A 120 0.15 -2.05 23.63
N ALA A 121 1.42 -1.63 23.62
CA ALA A 121 2.37 -1.92 24.69
C ALA A 121 1.96 -1.27 26.01
N LYS A 122 1.34 -0.07 25.98
CA LYS A 122 0.73 0.51 27.17
C LYS A 122 -0.37 -0.42 27.72
N GLY A 123 -1.30 -0.86 26.87
CA GLY A 123 -2.34 -1.81 27.27
C GLY A 123 -1.77 -3.11 27.85
N ALA A 124 -0.69 -3.63 27.27
CA ALA A 124 0.01 -4.81 27.79
C ALA A 124 0.64 -4.56 29.17
N TYR A 125 1.19 -3.37 29.39
CA TYR A 125 1.72 -2.97 30.68
C TYR A 125 0.63 -2.83 31.75
N ASP A 126 -0.51 -2.24 31.39
CA ASP A 126 -1.67 -2.14 32.27
C ASP A 126 -2.24 -3.53 32.60
N GLU A 127 -2.36 -4.42 31.62
CA GLU A 127 -2.76 -5.83 31.82
C GLU A 127 -1.79 -6.55 32.76
N TYR A 128 -0.48 -6.41 32.53
CA TYR A 128 0.54 -6.96 33.42
C TYR A 128 0.37 -6.46 34.86
N ARG A 129 0.16 -5.15 35.06
CA ARG A 129 -0.09 -4.56 36.39
C ARG A 129 -1.36 -5.11 37.04
N TYR A 130 -2.41 -5.39 36.27
CA TYR A 130 -3.60 -6.03 36.83
C TYR A 130 -3.30 -7.44 37.36
N HIS A 131 -2.39 -8.19 36.73
CA HIS A 131 -2.00 -9.53 37.21
C HIS A 131 -1.04 -9.51 38.41
N THR A 132 -0.22 -8.47 38.54
CA THR A 132 0.86 -8.45 39.56
C THR A 132 0.61 -7.55 40.75
N THR A 133 -0.14 -6.45 40.59
CA THR A 133 -0.17 -5.35 41.57
C THR A 133 -1.59 -4.81 41.84
N SER A 134 -2.63 -5.42 41.30
CA SER A 134 -4.00 -4.94 41.53
C SER A 134 -4.47 -5.14 42.96
N ALA A 135 -5.32 -4.24 43.44
CA ALA A 135 -6.18 -4.47 44.60
C ALA A 135 -7.62 -4.73 44.16
N THR A 136 -8.43 -5.27 45.07
CA THR A 136 -9.85 -5.51 44.85
C THR A 136 -10.71 -4.76 45.86
N ALA A 137 -11.86 -4.24 45.41
CA ALA A 137 -12.88 -3.62 46.25
C ALA A 137 -14.28 -4.08 45.83
N VAL A 138 -15.26 -3.93 46.72
CA VAL A 138 -16.67 -4.14 46.37
C VAL A 138 -17.18 -2.86 45.71
N GLY A 139 -17.54 -2.93 44.43
CA GLY A 139 -18.18 -1.86 43.69
C GLY A 139 -19.68 -2.04 43.59
N ILE A 140 -20.40 -0.92 43.56
CA ILE A 140 -21.84 -0.85 43.39
C ILE A 140 -22.14 -0.29 42.00
N VAL A 141 -22.92 -1.01 41.20
CA VAL A 141 -23.34 -0.54 39.86
C VAL A 141 -24.28 0.64 40.02
N VAL A 142 -23.93 1.77 39.39
CA VAL A 142 -24.72 2.99 39.37
C VAL A 142 -25.60 3.00 38.11
N GLU A 143 -24.97 2.78 36.95
CA GLU A 143 -25.59 2.94 35.63
C GLU A 143 -25.11 1.85 34.67
N LYS A 144 -25.91 1.62 33.63
CA LYS A 144 -25.63 0.68 32.53
C LYS A 144 -25.76 1.39 31.20
N ARG A 145 -24.83 1.15 30.28
CA ARG A 145 -24.84 1.75 28.94
C ARG A 145 -24.48 0.73 27.87
N VAL A 146 -25.13 0.82 26.71
CA VAL A 146 -24.77 0.06 25.50
C VAL A 146 -24.33 1.03 24.42
N VAL A 147 -23.18 0.76 23.81
CA VAL A 147 -22.68 1.53 22.68
C VAL A 147 -22.70 0.62 21.45
N SER A 148 -23.48 0.96 20.43
CA SER A 148 -23.51 0.22 19.17
C SER A 148 -22.33 0.61 18.28
N GLY A 149 -21.56 -0.38 17.83
CA GLY A 149 -20.42 -0.19 16.94
C GLY A 149 -20.53 -1.02 15.66
N ARG A 150 -19.65 -0.73 14.69
CA ARG A 150 -19.56 -1.45 13.40
C ARG A 150 -19.35 -2.97 13.56
N TYR A 151 -18.70 -3.37 14.65
CA TYR A 151 -18.33 -4.76 14.94
C TYR A 151 -19.21 -5.40 16.02
N GLY A 152 -20.32 -4.77 16.38
CA GLY A 152 -21.24 -5.23 17.42
C GLY A 152 -21.38 -4.23 18.57
N PRO A 153 -22.33 -4.46 19.50
CA PRO A 153 -22.51 -3.65 20.68
C PRO A 153 -21.40 -3.91 21.72
N SER A 154 -20.98 -2.85 22.40
CA SER A 154 -20.17 -2.91 23.62
C SER A 154 -21.03 -2.57 24.83
N TYR A 155 -20.85 -3.30 25.92
CA TYR A 155 -21.69 -3.23 27.11
C TYR A 155 -20.88 -2.67 28.28
N TYR A 156 -21.33 -1.56 28.85
CA TYR A 156 -20.60 -0.83 29.89
C TYR A 156 -21.40 -0.77 31.20
N LEU A 157 -20.70 -0.91 32.31
CA LEU A 157 -21.23 -0.64 33.65
C LEU A 157 -20.48 0.55 34.24
N THR A 158 -21.21 1.53 34.73
CA THR A 158 -20.68 2.57 35.62
C THR A 158 -20.81 2.07 37.05
N TYR A 159 -19.73 2.07 37.81
CA TYR A 159 -19.72 1.56 39.18
C TYR A 159 -18.97 2.51 40.12
N ALA A 160 -19.40 2.53 41.37
CA ALA A 160 -18.74 3.27 42.44
C ALA A 160 -18.11 2.30 43.45
N PHE A 161 -16.87 2.52 43.85
CA PHE A 161 -16.15 1.70 44.83
C PHE A 161 -15.31 2.57 45.75
N VAL A 162 -14.94 2.05 46.92
CA VAL A 162 -14.04 2.72 47.85
C VAL A 162 -12.63 2.19 47.64
N ASP A 163 -11.68 3.08 47.32
CA ASP A 163 -10.26 2.70 47.17
C ASP A 163 -9.57 2.48 48.53
N GLN A 164 -8.31 2.05 48.51
CA GLN A 164 -7.54 1.77 49.73
C GLN A 164 -7.30 3.02 50.59
N ALA A 165 -7.41 4.23 50.01
CA ALA A 165 -7.32 5.50 50.73
C ALA A 165 -8.67 5.93 51.34
N GLY A 166 -9.73 5.11 51.18
CA GLY A 166 -11.08 5.44 51.66
C GLY A 166 -11.84 6.41 50.74
N VAL A 167 -11.32 6.71 49.55
CA VAL A 167 -11.95 7.65 48.62
C VAL A 167 -12.94 6.89 47.75
N ILE A 168 -14.16 7.43 47.63
CA ILE A 168 -15.16 6.90 46.69
C ILE A 168 -14.73 7.29 45.27
N ARG A 169 -14.52 6.28 44.44
CA ARG A 169 -14.22 6.41 43.00
C ARG A 169 -15.44 5.96 42.21
N THR A 170 -15.69 6.65 41.11
CA THR A 170 -16.68 6.25 40.11
C THR A 170 -15.94 6.06 38.80
N ASP A 171 -16.12 4.90 38.18
CA ASP A 171 -15.47 4.56 36.92
C ASP A 171 -16.43 3.77 36.02
N GLU A 172 -16.08 3.64 34.74
CA GLU A 172 -16.83 2.89 33.74
C GLU A 172 -15.94 1.78 33.17
N GLY A 173 -16.47 0.56 33.10
CA GLY A 173 -15.78 -0.58 32.50
C GLY A 173 -16.68 -1.34 31.53
N ASP A 174 -16.12 -1.80 30.41
CA ASP A 174 -16.81 -2.74 29.55
C ASP A 174 -16.84 -4.13 30.20
N VAL A 175 -17.95 -4.83 30.01
CA VAL A 175 -18.20 -6.15 30.58
C VAL A 175 -18.76 -7.10 29.52
N PRO A 176 -18.60 -8.42 29.70
CA PRO A 176 -19.29 -9.39 28.87
C PRO A 176 -20.80 -9.19 28.90
N ARG A 177 -21.47 -9.47 27.78
CA ARG A 177 -22.92 -9.36 27.65
C ARG A 177 -23.67 -10.07 28.79
N GLN A 178 -23.21 -11.26 29.18
CA GLN A 178 -23.81 -12.01 30.28
C GLN A 178 -23.78 -11.24 31.60
N THR A 179 -22.64 -10.65 31.96
CA THR A 179 -22.50 -9.80 33.15
C THR A 179 -23.39 -8.57 33.05
N TYR A 180 -23.44 -7.93 31.88
CA TYR A 180 -24.30 -6.79 31.63
C TYR A 180 -25.78 -7.15 31.84
N ASP A 181 -26.27 -8.23 31.22
CA ASP A 181 -27.68 -8.61 31.27
C ASP A 181 -28.13 -8.97 32.71
N GLN A 182 -27.22 -9.50 33.53
CA GLN A 182 -27.46 -9.82 34.95
C GLN A 182 -27.39 -8.60 35.87
N ALA A 183 -26.55 -7.61 35.54
CA ALA A 183 -26.35 -6.43 36.37
C ALA A 183 -27.60 -5.56 36.47
N ARG A 184 -27.87 -5.06 37.68
CA ARG A 184 -28.89 -4.05 37.98
C ARG A 184 -28.25 -2.89 38.75
N SER A 185 -28.81 -1.68 38.68
CA SER A 185 -28.37 -0.61 39.58
C SER A 185 -28.48 -1.07 41.05
N GLY A 186 -27.44 -0.81 41.84
CA GLY A 186 -27.26 -1.32 43.19
C GLY A 186 -26.61 -2.69 43.30
N SER A 187 -26.40 -3.41 42.19
CA SER A 187 -25.71 -4.73 42.19
C SER A 187 -24.28 -4.57 42.65
N ARG A 188 -23.78 -5.57 43.39
CA ARG A 188 -22.41 -5.60 43.91
C ARG A 188 -21.55 -6.48 43.03
N TYR A 189 -20.43 -5.95 42.57
CA TYR A 189 -19.41 -6.70 41.82
C TYR A 189 -18.03 -6.44 42.44
N THR A 190 -17.13 -7.41 42.31
CA THR A 190 -15.73 -7.20 42.67
C THR A 190 -15.06 -6.37 41.58
N ILE A 191 -14.52 -5.23 41.98
CA ILE A 191 -13.77 -4.32 41.11
C ILE A 191 -12.29 -4.53 41.38
N GLN A 192 -11.53 -4.76 40.33
CA GLN A 192 -10.08 -4.80 40.33
C GLN A 192 -9.57 -3.42 39.90
N TYR A 193 -8.64 -2.83 40.65
CA TYR A 193 -8.05 -1.52 40.33
C TYR A 193 -6.57 -1.48 40.67
N LEU A 194 -5.84 -0.51 40.12
CA LEU A 194 -4.42 -0.29 40.40
C LEU A 194 -4.27 0.71 41.57
N PRO A 195 -3.68 0.33 42.72
CA PRO A 195 -3.64 1.20 43.92
C PRO A 195 -2.91 2.53 43.72
N ASP A 196 -1.87 2.53 42.88
CA ASP A 196 -1.08 3.70 42.53
C ASP A 196 -1.75 4.58 41.46
N GLU A 197 -2.73 4.04 40.74
CA GLU A 197 -3.54 4.77 39.75
C GLU A 197 -5.00 4.28 39.77
N PRO A 198 -5.79 4.64 40.82
CA PRO A 198 -7.12 4.04 41.04
C PRO A 198 -8.17 4.34 39.96
N THR A 199 -7.85 5.27 39.04
CA THR A 199 -8.64 5.56 37.83
C THR A 199 -8.51 4.48 36.76
N LEU A 200 -7.58 3.54 36.93
CA LEU A 200 -7.51 2.32 36.13
C LEU A 200 -8.20 1.22 36.92
N SER A 201 -9.47 0.99 36.60
CA SER A 201 -10.27 -0.07 37.21
C SER A 201 -11.06 -0.88 36.19
N ARG A 202 -11.40 -2.11 36.56
CA ARG A 202 -12.21 -3.03 35.77
C ARG A 202 -13.01 -3.97 36.66
N VAL A 203 -14.13 -4.48 36.15
CA VAL A 203 -14.85 -5.57 36.82
C VAL A 203 -13.99 -6.84 36.77
N LEU A 204 -13.87 -7.53 37.90
CA LEU A 204 -13.06 -8.75 38.02
C LEU A 204 -13.54 -9.83 37.03
N GLY A 205 -12.59 -10.54 36.42
CA GLY A 205 -12.83 -11.62 35.45
C GLY A 205 -12.70 -11.19 33.99
N LYS A 206 -12.44 -9.91 33.72
CA LYS A 206 -11.96 -9.44 32.42
C LYS A 206 -10.47 -9.79 32.26
N ASP A 207 -10.12 -10.42 31.14
CA ASP A 207 -8.75 -10.78 30.77
C ASP A 207 -8.52 -10.45 29.29
N ASP A 208 -7.75 -9.40 29.04
CA ASP A 208 -7.39 -8.95 27.70
C ASP A 208 -6.01 -9.45 27.27
N THR A 209 -5.38 -10.36 28.02
CA THR A 209 -4.00 -10.82 27.78
C THR A 209 -3.82 -11.37 26.37
N LEU A 210 -4.69 -12.29 25.94
CA LEU A 210 -4.61 -12.90 24.61
C LEU A 210 -4.79 -11.90 23.44
N PRO A 211 -5.86 -11.07 23.40
CA PRO A 211 -6.01 -10.09 22.33
C PRO A 211 -4.87 -9.07 22.31
N ILE A 212 -4.42 -8.58 23.48
CA ILE A 212 -3.28 -7.65 23.56
C ILE A 212 -1.99 -8.31 23.06
N ALA A 213 -1.68 -9.54 23.48
CA ALA A 213 -0.51 -10.28 23.01
C ALA A 213 -0.54 -10.49 21.49
N GLY A 214 -1.70 -10.82 20.93
CA GLY A 214 -1.90 -10.94 19.48
C GLY A 214 -1.64 -9.63 18.74
N LEU A 215 -2.20 -8.52 19.22
CA LEU A 215 -1.97 -7.19 18.63
C LEU A 215 -0.51 -6.74 18.75
N LEU A 216 0.16 -7.04 19.87
CA LEU A 216 1.56 -6.71 20.08
C LEU A 216 2.47 -7.51 19.14
N ALA A 217 2.21 -8.82 18.97
CA ALA A 217 2.93 -9.67 18.03
C ALA A 217 2.79 -9.15 16.59
N LEU A 218 1.58 -8.75 16.19
CA LEU A 218 1.33 -8.11 14.89
C LEU A 218 2.10 -6.80 14.74
N GLY A 219 2.13 -5.97 15.78
CA GLY A 219 2.90 -4.72 15.82
C GLY A 219 4.39 -4.98 15.60
N VAL A 220 5.00 -5.89 16.37
CA VAL A 220 6.43 -6.25 16.26
C VAL A 220 6.77 -6.85 14.89
N ALA A 221 5.95 -7.77 14.38
CA ALA A 221 6.16 -8.35 13.05
C ALA A 221 6.07 -7.27 11.95
N GLY A 222 5.11 -6.35 12.07
CA GLY A 222 4.97 -5.20 11.18
C GLY A 222 6.17 -4.27 11.21
N LEU A 223 6.71 -3.97 12.40
CA LEU A 223 7.92 -3.17 12.58
C LEU A 223 9.12 -3.82 11.87
N GLY A 224 9.31 -5.12 12.06
CA GLY A 224 10.37 -5.88 11.37
C GLY A 224 10.23 -5.82 9.84
N TYR A 225 9.01 -6.04 9.32
CA TYR A 225 8.75 -5.99 7.88
C TYR A 225 8.96 -4.58 7.28
N SER A 226 8.48 -3.54 7.97
CA SER A 226 8.62 -2.15 7.53
C SER A 226 10.08 -1.68 7.53
N ALA A 227 10.86 -2.05 8.55
CA ALA A 227 12.30 -1.83 8.61
C ALA A 227 13.03 -2.56 7.46
N TYR A 228 12.67 -3.82 7.20
CA TYR A 228 13.20 -4.58 6.06
C TYR A 228 12.93 -3.87 4.72
N LEU A 229 11.70 -3.38 4.49
CA LEU A 229 11.37 -2.63 3.26
C LEU A 229 12.20 -1.34 3.14
N ALA A 230 12.34 -0.58 4.24
CA ALA A 230 13.12 0.66 4.27
C ALA A 230 14.60 0.41 3.94
N LEU A 231 15.21 -0.58 4.61
CA LEU A 231 16.62 -0.93 4.45
C LEU A 231 16.92 -1.54 3.09
N SER A 232 16.10 -2.49 2.63
CA SER A 232 16.29 -3.11 1.31
C SER A 232 16.08 -2.10 0.17
N GLY A 233 15.11 -1.19 0.29
CA GLY A 233 14.93 -0.08 -0.66
C GLY A 233 16.13 0.87 -0.66
N HIS A 234 16.67 1.23 0.52
CA HIS A 234 17.87 2.06 0.62
C HIS A 234 19.11 1.40 0.02
N ARG A 235 19.34 0.11 0.30
CA ARG A 235 20.45 -0.67 -0.29
C ARG A 235 20.36 -0.71 -1.81
N ARG A 236 19.16 -0.97 -2.35
CA ARG A 236 18.92 -0.99 -3.80
C ARG A 236 19.11 0.37 -4.46
N LEU A 237 18.69 1.46 -3.81
CA LEU A 237 18.96 2.82 -4.31
C LEU A 237 20.46 3.11 -4.37
N LYS A 238 21.20 2.77 -3.31
CA LYS A 238 22.67 2.91 -3.29
C LYS A 238 23.33 2.10 -4.41
N ALA A 239 22.90 0.85 -4.61
CA ALA A 239 23.39 0.03 -5.71
C ALA A 239 23.10 0.68 -7.07
N MET A 240 21.87 1.16 -7.31
CA MET A 240 21.53 1.86 -8.56
C MET A 240 22.39 3.11 -8.78
N THR A 241 22.64 3.91 -7.74
CA THR A 241 23.50 5.11 -7.87
C THR A 241 24.95 4.75 -8.17
N ARG A 242 25.48 3.66 -7.60
CA ARG A 242 26.83 3.17 -7.91
C ARG A 242 26.93 2.67 -9.35
N ILE A 243 25.98 1.83 -9.77
CA ILE A 243 25.92 1.29 -11.14
C ILE A 243 25.75 2.41 -12.17
N ALA A 244 24.96 3.45 -11.87
CA ALA A 244 24.82 4.59 -12.76
C ALA A 244 26.13 5.39 -12.92
N ALA A 245 26.98 5.41 -11.89
CA ALA A 245 28.24 6.15 -11.89
C ALA A 245 29.42 5.36 -12.50
N ALA A 246 29.49 4.05 -12.23
CA ALA A 246 30.66 3.22 -12.54
C ALA A 246 30.30 1.84 -13.13
N GLY A 247 29.06 1.64 -13.57
CA GLY A 247 28.59 0.35 -14.06
C GLY A 247 29.27 -0.06 -15.37
N GLN A 248 29.63 -1.34 -15.47
CA GLN A 248 30.19 -1.92 -16.69
C GLN A 248 29.07 -2.50 -17.57
N PRO A 249 29.03 -2.19 -18.88
CA PRO A 249 28.04 -2.78 -19.78
C PRO A 249 28.38 -4.25 -20.08
N VAL A 250 27.39 -5.13 -19.91
CA VAL A 250 27.48 -6.56 -20.23
C VAL A 250 26.25 -6.98 -21.05
N MET A 251 26.45 -7.92 -21.97
CA MET A 251 25.36 -8.56 -22.69
C MET A 251 24.76 -9.67 -21.83
N ALA A 252 23.48 -9.54 -21.52
CA ALA A 252 22.68 -10.55 -20.84
C ALA A 252 21.73 -11.25 -21.83
N THR A 253 21.21 -12.40 -21.43
CA THR A 253 20.15 -13.11 -22.14
C THR A 253 18.85 -12.99 -21.37
N VAL A 254 17.77 -12.60 -22.05
CA VAL A 254 16.42 -12.57 -21.45
C VAL A 254 15.99 -14.01 -21.14
N THR A 255 15.75 -14.30 -19.86
CA THR A 255 15.30 -15.63 -19.42
C THR A 255 13.78 -15.73 -19.32
N ARG A 256 13.10 -14.61 -19.05
CA ARG A 256 11.64 -14.58 -18.88
C ARG A 256 11.11 -13.16 -19.00
N VAL A 257 9.93 -13.00 -19.59
CA VAL A 257 9.15 -11.76 -19.50
C VAL A 257 7.89 -12.08 -18.71
N LYS A 258 7.81 -11.60 -17.46
CA LYS A 258 6.70 -11.88 -16.55
C LYS A 258 5.65 -10.78 -16.66
N ALA A 259 4.47 -11.13 -17.18
CA ALA A 259 3.31 -10.27 -17.08
C ALA A 259 2.73 -10.32 -15.65
N GLY A 260 2.20 -9.19 -15.18
CA GLY A 260 1.54 -9.10 -13.89
C GLY A 260 0.58 -7.92 -13.85
N THR A 261 -0.32 -7.93 -12.88
CA THR A 261 -1.27 -6.84 -12.67
C THR A 261 -1.06 -6.24 -11.29
N PHE A 262 -0.91 -4.92 -11.22
CA PHE A 262 -0.78 -4.20 -9.95
C PHE A 262 -2.03 -3.34 -9.70
N PRO A 263 -2.60 -3.35 -8.48
CA PRO A 263 -3.71 -2.48 -8.13
C PRO A 263 -3.41 -1.01 -8.44
N ARG A 264 -4.38 -0.30 -9.06
CA ARG A 264 -4.30 1.13 -9.46
C ARG A 264 -3.26 1.47 -10.54
N VAL A 265 -2.44 0.51 -10.98
CA VAL A 265 -1.50 0.68 -12.10
C VAL A 265 -2.04 -0.03 -13.33
N GLY A 266 -2.56 -1.24 -13.14
CA GLY A 266 -3.03 -2.11 -14.22
C GLY A 266 -2.01 -3.15 -14.65
N LYS A 267 -2.04 -3.51 -15.94
CA LYS A 267 -1.14 -4.52 -16.50
C LYS A 267 0.29 -3.99 -16.53
N THR A 268 1.25 -4.84 -16.20
CA THR A 268 2.68 -4.55 -16.16
C THR A 268 3.45 -5.75 -16.70
N ALA A 269 4.68 -5.51 -17.12
CA ALA A 269 5.65 -6.54 -17.44
C ALA A 269 6.92 -6.33 -16.62
N ARG A 270 7.68 -7.40 -16.42
CA ARG A 270 9.02 -7.37 -15.85
C ARG A 270 9.91 -8.38 -16.57
N VAL A 271 11.04 -7.90 -17.08
CA VAL A 271 12.05 -8.75 -17.73
C VAL A 271 12.96 -9.36 -16.66
N GLU A 272 13.16 -10.66 -16.71
CA GLU A 272 14.21 -11.38 -15.96
C GLU A 272 15.28 -11.82 -16.96
N TYR A 273 16.54 -11.65 -16.60
CA TYR A 273 17.67 -11.93 -17.47
C TYR A 273 18.79 -12.64 -16.70
N ALA A 274 19.69 -13.29 -17.43
CA ALA A 274 20.90 -13.89 -16.90
C ALA A 274 22.12 -13.37 -17.66
N TYR A 275 23.23 -13.21 -16.95
CA TYR A 275 24.51 -12.77 -17.48
C TYR A 275 25.63 -13.51 -16.78
N ASP A 276 26.80 -13.57 -17.39
CA ASP A 276 28.00 -14.08 -16.75
C ASP A 276 28.79 -12.88 -16.20
N ASP A 277 29.18 -12.94 -14.93
CA ASP A 277 29.99 -11.89 -14.30
C ASP A 277 31.46 -11.97 -14.74
N ALA A 278 32.27 -10.98 -14.34
CA ALA A 278 33.70 -10.93 -14.67
C ALA A 278 34.49 -12.15 -14.15
N PHE A 279 33.92 -12.94 -13.25
CA PHE A 279 34.50 -14.16 -12.70
C PHE A 279 33.93 -15.44 -13.35
N GLY A 280 33.18 -15.31 -14.45
CA GLY A 280 32.56 -16.42 -15.17
C GLY A 280 31.38 -17.06 -14.42
N ARG A 281 30.85 -16.44 -13.37
CA ARG A 281 29.70 -16.98 -12.64
C ARG A 281 28.42 -16.47 -13.26
N ARG A 282 27.51 -17.40 -13.57
CA ARG A 282 26.19 -17.05 -14.09
C ARG A 282 25.32 -16.42 -13.00
N ARG A 283 24.92 -15.17 -13.22
CA ARG A 283 24.05 -14.38 -12.35
C ARG A 283 22.68 -14.21 -12.99
N LYS A 284 21.70 -13.84 -12.15
CA LYS A 284 20.34 -13.52 -12.58
C LYS A 284 20.01 -12.11 -12.11
N GLY A 285 19.44 -11.32 -12.98
CA GLY A 285 18.95 -9.99 -12.70
C GLY A 285 17.48 -9.83 -13.08
N ARG A 286 16.89 -8.75 -12.59
CA ARG A 286 15.53 -8.37 -12.91
C ARG A 286 15.51 -6.91 -13.35
N GLY A 287 14.84 -6.65 -14.46
CA GLY A 287 14.55 -5.31 -14.91
C GLY A 287 13.52 -4.62 -14.01
N PRO A 288 13.35 -3.31 -14.18
CA PRO A 288 12.29 -2.57 -13.51
C PRO A 288 10.91 -3.05 -13.97
N LEU A 289 9.87 -2.64 -13.24
CA LEU A 289 8.51 -2.75 -13.75
C LEU A 289 8.36 -1.82 -14.95
N MET A 290 7.70 -2.33 -15.98
CA MET A 290 7.45 -1.62 -17.23
C MET A 290 6.02 -1.87 -17.69
N TYR A 291 5.58 -1.08 -18.65
CA TYR A 291 4.29 -1.31 -19.29
C TYR A 291 4.36 -2.52 -20.23
N PRO A 292 3.23 -3.22 -20.48
CA PRO A 292 3.21 -4.40 -21.34
C PRO A 292 3.81 -4.15 -22.73
N SER A 293 3.56 -2.98 -23.32
CA SER A 293 4.09 -2.57 -24.63
C SER A 293 5.61 -2.39 -24.65
N GLU A 294 6.22 -2.04 -23.52
CA GLU A 294 7.69 -2.02 -23.37
C GLU A 294 8.21 -3.47 -23.22
N GLY A 295 7.49 -4.30 -22.47
CA GLY A 295 7.83 -5.72 -22.26
C GLY A 295 7.82 -6.56 -23.53
N THR A 296 6.92 -6.28 -24.48
CA THR A 296 6.84 -7.00 -25.77
C THR A 296 8.06 -6.78 -26.68
N LYS A 297 8.89 -5.77 -26.40
CA LYS A 297 10.15 -5.53 -27.11
C LYS A 297 11.24 -6.56 -26.76
N TYR A 298 11.05 -7.31 -25.68
CA TYR A 298 12.02 -8.29 -25.20
C TYR A 298 11.55 -9.71 -25.55
N THR A 299 12.40 -10.45 -26.26
CA THR A 299 12.15 -11.86 -26.60
C THR A 299 12.92 -12.76 -25.66
N VAL A 300 12.30 -13.83 -25.16
CA VAL A 300 13.00 -14.84 -24.35
C VAL A 300 14.08 -15.51 -25.20
N GLY A 301 15.29 -15.64 -24.64
CA GLY A 301 16.50 -16.04 -25.37
C GLY A 301 17.20 -14.90 -26.11
N GLY A 302 16.56 -13.74 -26.23
CA GLY A 302 17.12 -12.57 -26.90
C GLY A 302 18.22 -11.88 -26.08
N PRO A 303 19.15 -11.19 -26.76
CA PRO A 303 20.19 -10.41 -26.11
C PRO A 303 19.63 -9.11 -25.52
N VAL A 304 20.17 -8.69 -24.38
CA VAL A 304 19.82 -7.41 -23.74
C VAL A 304 21.03 -6.80 -23.06
N ARG A 305 21.13 -5.46 -23.07
CA ARG A 305 22.23 -4.75 -22.39
C ARG A 305 21.88 -4.48 -20.93
N VAL A 306 22.83 -4.77 -20.06
CA VAL A 306 22.71 -4.49 -18.62
C VAL A 306 23.98 -3.83 -18.13
N LEU A 307 23.86 -2.98 -17.13
CA LEU A 307 25.00 -2.46 -16.36
C LEU A 307 25.15 -3.29 -15.10
N ILE A 308 26.38 -3.70 -14.79
CA ILE A 308 26.72 -4.43 -13.57
C ILE A 308 27.66 -3.59 -12.70
N ASP A 309 27.55 -3.72 -11.38
CA ASP A 309 28.53 -3.18 -10.43
C ASP A 309 29.75 -4.12 -10.43
N PRO A 310 30.95 -3.71 -10.90
CA PRO A 310 32.11 -4.60 -10.97
C PRO A 310 32.58 -5.06 -9.58
N ASP A 311 32.40 -4.23 -8.56
CA ASP A 311 32.73 -4.56 -7.16
C ASP A 311 31.65 -5.43 -6.50
N HIS A 312 30.42 -5.35 -7.01
CA HIS A 312 29.27 -6.13 -6.54
C HIS A 312 28.55 -6.79 -7.71
N PRO A 313 29.13 -7.82 -8.35
CA PRO A 313 28.63 -8.39 -9.61
C PRO A 313 27.25 -9.07 -9.53
N GLY A 314 26.62 -9.11 -8.35
CA GLY A 314 25.22 -9.51 -8.20
C GLY A 314 24.22 -8.38 -8.42
N ASP A 315 24.66 -7.12 -8.34
CA ASP A 315 23.82 -5.94 -8.57
C ASP A 315 23.89 -5.56 -10.06
N SER A 316 22.72 -5.49 -10.70
CA SER A 316 22.61 -5.15 -12.13
C SER A 316 21.39 -4.28 -12.43
N VAL A 317 21.49 -3.46 -13.47
CA VAL A 317 20.42 -2.60 -13.97
C VAL A 317 20.22 -2.83 -15.46
N LEU A 318 18.96 -3.04 -15.85
CA LEU A 318 18.57 -3.09 -17.27
C LEU A 318 18.56 -1.67 -17.85
N VAL A 319 19.29 -1.48 -18.95
CA VAL A 319 19.38 -0.20 -19.69
C VAL A 319 18.35 -0.16 -20.79
#